data_AF-A0A935WT11-F1
#
_entry.id   AF-A0A935WT11-F1
#
_cell.length_a   1.000
_cell.length_b   1.000
_cell.length_c   1.000
_cell.angle_alpha   90.00
_cell.angle_beta   90.00
_cell.angle_gamma   90.00
#
_symmetry.space_group_name_H-M   'P 1'
#
loop_
_entity.id
_entity.type
_entity.pdbx_description
1 polymer ?
#
loop_
_entity_poly.entity_id
_entity_poly.type
_entity_poly.pdbx_seq_one_letter_code
_entity_poly.pdbx_strand_id
1 'polypeptide(L)'
;MAEPVVAESTRQEDADGPRTARVVFEPGLSASMRLADGTEVGLDTITVRATEYTVGEDGLKAMPAELPPASMYTYAVELSVDEAIAVGAITVTFTKPVHLYVDNFLDVPVGMIVPVGLYDRACGCWIPSDNGRVLKVLSIDGEGRATLDVDGEDAPATPERLVELGITDYELA
;
A
#
# COMPACT_ATOMS: atom_id res chain seq x y z
N MET A 1 5.08 -19.75 -12.45
CA MET A 1 3.94 -18.80 -12.53
C MET A 1 4.51 -17.47 -13.02
N ALA A 2 3.69 -16.53 -13.49
CA ALA A 2 4.22 -15.17 -13.72
C ALA A 2 4.53 -14.53 -12.35
N GLU A 3 5.64 -13.81 -12.24
CA GLU A 3 6.03 -13.14 -10.99
C GLU A 3 5.26 -11.82 -10.83
N PRO A 4 4.97 -11.40 -9.58
CA PRO A 4 4.39 -10.08 -9.33
C PRO A 4 5.37 -8.97 -9.76
N VAL A 5 4.82 -7.83 -10.14
CA VAL A 5 5.61 -6.62 -10.39
C VAL A 5 5.55 -5.75 -9.14
N VAL A 6 6.70 -5.25 -8.69
CA VAL A 6 6.79 -4.41 -7.51
C VAL A 6 7.30 -3.02 -7.89
N ALA A 7 6.54 -1.98 -7.51
CA ALA A 7 7.00 -0.60 -7.55
C ALA A 7 7.49 -0.20 -6.16
N GLU A 8 8.74 0.22 -6.04
CA GLU A 8 9.35 0.62 -4.77
C GLU A 8 9.56 2.14 -4.72
N SER A 9 9.26 2.74 -3.56
CA SER A 9 9.64 4.13 -3.30
C SER A 9 11.14 4.27 -3.08
N THR A 10 11.62 5.51 -3.08
CA THR A 10 12.93 5.78 -2.46
C THR A 10 12.84 5.49 -0.96
N ARG A 11 13.89 4.88 -0.40
CA ARG A 11 14.01 4.67 1.04
C ARG A 11 14.07 6.01 1.76
N GLN A 12 13.18 6.20 2.73
CA GLN A 12 13.19 7.33 3.66
C GLN A 12 13.79 6.89 5.00
N GLU A 13 14.35 7.84 5.74
CA GLU A 13 14.91 7.60 7.08
C GLU A 13 14.87 8.90 7.89
N ASP A 14 14.27 8.85 9.08
CA ASP A 14 14.28 9.91 10.08
C ASP A 14 14.35 9.30 11.50
N ALA A 15 13.94 10.06 12.53
CA ALA A 15 14.01 9.61 13.92
C ALA A 15 13.17 8.37 14.23
N ASP A 16 12.12 8.10 13.45
CA ASP A 16 11.29 6.91 13.59
C ASP A 16 11.90 5.69 12.87
N GLY A 17 12.98 5.88 12.10
CA GLY A 17 13.71 4.81 11.45
C GLY A 17 13.46 4.70 9.94
N PRO A 18 14.16 3.75 9.27
CA PRO A 18 14.10 3.62 7.84
C PRO A 18 12.83 2.91 7.36
N ARG A 19 12.26 3.36 6.24
CA ARG A 19 11.18 2.65 5.55
C ARG A 19 11.23 2.84 4.04
N THR A 20 10.67 1.85 3.35
CA THR A 20 10.36 1.87 1.93
C THR A 20 8.92 1.41 1.72
N ALA A 21 8.18 2.11 0.85
CA ALA A 21 6.88 1.68 0.37
C ALA A 21 7.05 0.74 -0.82
N ARG A 22 6.33 -0.37 -0.83
CA ARG A 22 6.30 -1.35 -1.92
C ARG A 22 4.87 -1.58 -2.35
N VAL A 23 4.58 -1.28 -3.62
CA VAL A 23 3.28 -1.51 -4.23
C VAL A 23 3.37 -2.75 -5.11
N VAL A 24 2.60 -3.77 -4.77
CA VAL A 24 2.66 -5.09 -5.40
C VAL A 24 1.48 -5.27 -6.36
N PHE A 25 1.81 -5.58 -7.62
CA PHE A 25 0.87 -5.81 -8.70
C PHE A 25 0.89 -7.28 -9.10
N GLU A 26 -0.20 -7.99 -8.83
CA GLU A 26 -0.33 -9.39 -9.22
C GLU A 26 -0.50 -9.58 -10.73
N PRO A 27 -0.06 -10.71 -11.29
CA PRO A 27 -0.29 -11.03 -12.69
C PRO A 27 -1.77 -11.04 -13.10
N GLY A 28 -2.05 -10.60 -14.32
CA GLY A 28 -3.40 -10.60 -14.90
C GLY A 28 -4.32 -9.48 -14.38
N LEU A 29 -3.74 -8.46 -13.74
CA LEU A 29 -4.42 -7.19 -13.47
C LEU A 29 -4.45 -6.33 -14.74
N SER A 30 -5.50 -5.51 -14.87
CA SER A 30 -5.60 -4.45 -15.87
C SER A 30 -5.93 -3.15 -15.16
N ALA A 31 -5.46 -2.03 -15.72
CA ALA A 31 -5.68 -0.71 -15.19
C ALA A 31 -6.48 0.14 -16.19
N SER A 32 -7.38 0.97 -15.67
CA SER A 32 -8.03 2.03 -16.43
C SER A 32 -7.98 3.34 -15.65
N MET A 33 -8.01 4.46 -16.36
CA MET A 33 -8.16 5.78 -15.78
C MET A 33 -9.51 6.38 -16.15
N ARG A 34 -10.05 7.22 -15.26
CA ARG A 34 -11.25 8.00 -15.51
C ARG A 34 -10.92 9.48 -15.62
N LEU A 35 -11.32 10.11 -16.72
CA LEU A 35 -11.18 11.54 -16.96
C LEU A 35 -12.28 12.34 -16.25
N ALA A 36 -12.11 13.65 -16.14
CA ALA A 36 -13.05 14.55 -15.47
C ALA A 36 -14.46 14.59 -16.13
N ASP A 37 -14.55 14.27 -17.42
CA ASP A 37 -15.80 14.17 -18.18
C ASP A 37 -16.51 12.81 -18.01
N GLY A 38 -15.92 11.90 -17.23
CA GLY A 38 -16.41 10.55 -16.99
C GLY A 38 -15.91 9.50 -17.99
N THR A 39 -15.14 9.88 -19.01
CA THR A 39 -14.57 8.93 -19.98
C THR A 39 -13.60 7.97 -19.27
N GLU A 40 -13.73 6.67 -19.55
CA GLU A 40 -12.79 5.66 -19.11
C GLU A 40 -11.84 5.26 -20.24
N VAL A 41 -10.55 5.16 -19.91
CA VAL A 41 -9.49 4.82 -20.86
C VAL A 41 -8.60 3.75 -20.25
N GLY A 42 -8.32 2.67 -21.00
CA GLY A 42 -7.38 1.63 -20.56
C GLY A 42 -5.94 2.13 -20.49
N LEU A 43 -5.16 1.59 -19.56
CA LEU A 43 -3.73 1.87 -19.40
C LEU A 43 -2.92 0.62 -19.76
N ASP A 44 -2.15 0.69 -20.84
CA ASP A 44 -1.26 -0.40 -21.28
C ASP A 44 0.08 -0.39 -20.51
N THR A 45 0.46 0.75 -19.97
CA THR A 45 1.67 0.94 -19.16
C THR A 45 1.34 1.92 -18.05
N ILE A 46 1.88 1.65 -16.86
CA ILE A 46 1.75 2.54 -15.70
C ILE A 46 3.12 2.78 -15.10
N THR A 47 3.39 4.03 -14.78
CA THR A 47 4.53 4.45 -13.97
C THR A 47 4.01 4.86 -12.62
N VAL A 48 4.31 4.05 -11.59
CA VAL A 48 3.76 4.24 -10.25
C VAL A 48 4.78 4.95 -9.37
N ARG A 49 4.32 5.98 -8.64
CA ARG A 49 5.12 6.65 -7.61
C ARG A 49 4.45 6.51 -6.26
N ALA A 50 5.28 6.30 -5.25
CA ALA A 50 4.90 6.38 -3.84
C ALA A 50 5.72 7.51 -3.19
N THR A 51 5.04 8.58 -2.79
CA THR A 51 5.66 9.76 -2.16
C THR A 51 5.16 9.89 -0.74
N GLU A 52 6.04 9.64 0.23
CA GLU A 52 5.71 9.77 1.64
C GLU A 52 5.55 11.26 2.02
N TYR A 53 4.45 11.58 2.69
CA TYR A 53 4.21 12.90 3.26
C TYR A 53 4.81 13.06 4.64
N THR A 54 4.88 12.00 5.43
CA THR A 54 5.17 12.05 6.87
C THR A 54 6.64 12.11 7.24
N VAL A 55 7.55 12.21 6.27
CA VAL A 55 9.00 12.22 6.52
C VAL A 55 9.48 13.58 7.06
N GLY A 56 10.18 13.55 8.20
CA GLY A 56 10.85 14.71 8.79
C GLY A 56 9.92 15.82 9.32
N GLU A 57 10.52 16.96 9.69
CA GLU A 57 9.82 18.05 10.42
C GLU A 57 8.72 18.76 9.62
N ASP A 58 8.80 18.72 8.28
CA ASP A 58 7.80 19.33 7.40
C ASP A 58 6.64 18.38 7.06
N GLY A 59 6.65 17.14 7.54
CA GLY A 59 5.69 16.14 7.09
C GLY A 59 4.23 16.51 7.39
N LEU A 60 3.97 17.13 8.54
CA LEU A 60 2.63 17.64 8.87
C LEU A 60 2.15 18.71 7.89
N LYS A 61 3.06 19.52 7.33
CA LYS A 61 2.71 20.56 6.33
C LYS A 61 2.49 19.98 4.94
N ALA A 62 3.03 18.79 4.66
CA ALA A 62 2.87 18.10 3.38
C ALA A 62 1.54 17.34 3.28
N MET A 63 0.87 17.09 4.42
CA MET A 63 -0.43 16.42 4.46
C MET A 63 -1.49 17.19 3.64
N PRO A 64 -2.38 16.48 2.91
CA PRO A 64 -3.36 17.12 2.04
C PRO A 64 -4.51 17.81 2.81
N ALA A 65 -4.72 17.42 4.07
CA ALA A 65 -5.68 17.99 5.00
C ALA A 65 -5.32 17.61 6.44
N GLU A 66 -5.91 18.28 7.43
CA GLU A 66 -5.82 17.86 8.84
C GLU A 66 -6.42 16.45 9.00
N LEU A 67 -5.78 15.63 9.84
CA LEU A 67 -6.26 14.29 10.13
C LEU A 67 -7.58 14.33 10.93
N PRO A 68 -8.48 13.34 10.76
CA PRO A 68 -9.62 13.19 11.64
C PRO A 68 -9.18 13.09 13.11
N PRO A 69 -9.96 13.61 14.08
CA PRO A 69 -9.53 13.66 15.49
C PRO A 69 -9.20 12.30 16.14
N ALA A 70 -9.74 11.20 15.61
CA ALA A 70 -9.49 9.85 16.09
C ALA A 70 -8.29 9.15 15.40
N SER A 71 -7.65 9.82 14.44
CA SER A 71 -6.51 9.29 13.69
C SER A 71 -5.20 9.66 14.35
N MET A 72 -4.32 8.69 14.52
CA MET A 72 -2.93 8.93 14.90
C MET A 72 -2.13 9.39 13.68
N TYR A 73 -1.20 10.32 13.89
CA TYR A 73 -0.23 10.72 12.86
C TYR A 73 0.91 9.70 12.87
N THR A 74 0.94 8.82 11.86
CA THR A 74 1.94 7.75 11.74
C THR A 74 2.59 7.75 10.36
N TYR A 75 1.86 7.31 9.34
CA TYR A 75 2.37 7.18 7.98
C TYR A 75 1.30 7.61 6.97
N ALA A 76 1.69 8.47 6.03
CA ALA A 76 0.85 8.85 4.90
C ALA A 76 1.67 8.92 3.62
N VAL A 77 1.12 8.34 2.55
CA VAL A 77 1.78 8.25 1.25
C VAL A 77 0.80 8.61 0.14
N GLU A 78 1.28 9.37 -0.84
CA GLU A 78 0.59 9.51 -2.13
C GLU A 78 1.03 8.40 -3.07
N LEU A 79 0.05 7.64 -3.56
CA LEU A 79 0.22 6.72 -4.68
C LEU A 79 -0.32 7.37 -5.96
N SER A 80 0.53 7.48 -6.98
CA SER A 80 0.16 8.11 -8.24
C SER A 80 0.59 7.31 -9.46
N VAL A 81 -0.14 7.48 -10.56
CA VAL A 81 0.23 6.98 -11.89
C VAL A 81 0.52 8.17 -12.79
N ASP A 82 1.75 8.27 -13.29
CA ASP A 82 2.22 9.44 -14.05
C ASP A 82 1.39 9.68 -15.31
N GLU A 83 1.01 8.61 -16.01
CA GLU A 83 0.21 8.66 -17.25
C GLU A 83 -1.19 9.23 -16.99
N ALA A 84 -1.78 8.91 -15.84
CA ALA A 84 -3.07 9.43 -15.42
C ALA A 84 -2.97 10.93 -15.07
N ILE A 85 -1.91 11.34 -14.35
CA ILE A 85 -1.65 12.75 -14.03
C ILE A 85 -1.45 13.57 -15.30
N ALA A 86 -0.68 13.06 -16.26
CA ALA A 86 -0.31 13.77 -17.48
C ALA A 86 -1.52 14.22 -18.32
N VAL A 87 -2.65 13.52 -18.21
CA VAL A 87 -3.90 13.84 -18.93
C VAL A 87 -5.01 14.38 -18.02
N GLY A 88 -4.71 14.63 -16.74
CA GLY A 88 -5.69 15.15 -15.78
C GLY A 88 -6.79 14.15 -15.44
N ALA A 89 -6.50 12.84 -15.45
CA ALA A 89 -7.42 11.84 -14.93
C ALA A 89 -7.63 12.01 -13.42
N ILE A 90 -8.84 11.69 -12.95
CA ILE A 90 -9.26 11.89 -11.56
C ILE A 90 -9.23 10.59 -10.75
N THR A 91 -9.14 9.44 -11.40
CA THR A 91 -9.11 8.13 -10.73
C THR A 91 -8.37 7.13 -11.62
N VAL A 92 -7.63 6.21 -11.01
CA VAL A 92 -7.15 4.97 -11.64
C VAL A 92 -7.80 3.80 -10.93
N THR A 93 -8.33 2.85 -11.70
CA THR A 93 -9.00 1.65 -11.21
C THR A 93 -8.26 0.43 -11.71
N PHE A 94 -8.12 -0.56 -10.83
CA PHE A 94 -7.53 -1.85 -11.15
C PHE A 94 -8.61 -2.94 -11.12
N THR A 95 -8.48 -3.95 -11.98
CA THR A 95 -9.42 -5.08 -12.02
C THR A 95 -9.24 -6.07 -10.87
N LYS A 96 -8.13 -5.96 -10.13
CA LYS A 96 -7.79 -6.76 -8.95
C LYS A 96 -7.24 -5.84 -7.85
N PRO A 97 -7.24 -6.27 -6.59
CA PRO A 97 -6.54 -5.57 -5.52
C PRO A 97 -5.06 -5.32 -5.85
N VAL A 98 -4.54 -4.23 -5.32
CA VAL A 98 -3.13 -3.85 -5.36
C VAL A 98 -2.71 -3.61 -3.91
N HIS A 99 -1.60 -4.22 -3.49
CA HIS A 99 -1.22 -4.26 -2.09
C HIS A 99 -0.08 -3.27 -1.82
N LEU A 100 -0.20 -2.51 -0.73
CA LEU A 100 0.86 -1.63 -0.23
C LEU A 100 1.51 -2.25 1.00
N TYR A 101 2.80 -2.50 0.93
CA TYR A 101 3.65 -2.90 2.04
C TYR A 101 4.57 -1.75 2.44
N VAL A 102 4.75 -1.57 3.74
CA VAL A 102 5.68 -0.59 4.33
C VAL A 102 6.45 -1.30 5.42
N ASP A 103 7.76 -1.05 5.52
CA ASP A 103 8.56 -1.60 6.62
C ASP A 103 7.97 -1.15 7.96
N ASN A 104 7.95 -2.02 8.97
CA ASN A 104 7.39 -1.70 10.28
C ASN A 104 8.34 -0.83 11.12
N PHE A 105 8.54 0.41 10.67
CA PHE A 105 9.49 1.35 11.27
C PHE A 105 9.06 1.85 12.65
N LEU A 106 7.77 1.76 12.99
CA LEU A 106 7.23 2.16 14.30
C LEU A 106 7.19 1.02 15.33
N ASP A 107 7.80 -0.14 15.03
CA ASP A 107 7.84 -1.31 15.90
C ASP A 107 6.45 -1.75 16.40
N VAL A 108 5.42 -1.60 15.56
CA VAL A 108 4.06 -2.01 15.92
C VAL A 108 4.03 -3.53 16.09
N PRO A 109 3.37 -4.08 17.13
CA PRO A 109 3.33 -5.53 17.31
C PRO A 109 2.72 -6.27 16.11
N VAL A 110 3.30 -7.42 15.76
CA VAL A 110 2.78 -8.32 14.72
C VAL A 110 1.35 -8.75 15.07
N GLY A 111 0.49 -8.86 14.05
CA GLY A 111 -0.92 -9.19 14.21
C GLY A 111 -1.82 -8.03 14.62
N MET A 112 -1.26 -6.85 14.89
CA MET A 112 -2.07 -5.66 15.15
C MET A 112 -2.78 -5.19 13.87
N ILE A 113 -4.03 -4.77 14.06
CA ILE A 113 -4.83 -4.10 13.04
C ILE A 113 -4.36 -2.65 12.96
N VAL A 114 -4.12 -2.17 11.74
CA VAL A 114 -3.74 -0.78 11.47
C VAL A 114 -4.89 -0.10 10.73
N PRO A 115 -5.59 0.85 11.36
CA PRO A 115 -6.63 1.62 10.66
C PRO A 115 -6.05 2.41 9.49
N VAL A 116 -6.68 2.30 8.32
CA VAL A 116 -6.26 3.00 7.09
C VAL A 116 -7.39 3.90 6.60
N GLY A 117 -7.02 5.05 6.07
CA GLY A 117 -7.91 5.96 5.36
C GLY A 117 -7.25 6.50 4.11
N LEU A 118 -8.05 6.92 3.15
CA LEU A 118 -7.61 7.59 1.93
C LEU A 118 -8.16 9.01 1.90
N TYR A 119 -7.38 9.95 1.36
CA TYR A 119 -7.87 11.30 1.12
C TYR A 119 -8.55 11.36 -0.25
N ASP A 120 -9.86 11.61 -0.27
CA ASP A 120 -10.60 11.82 -1.50
C ASP A 120 -10.59 13.33 -1.83
N ARG A 121 -9.91 13.66 -2.93
CA ARG A 121 -9.72 15.03 -3.41
C ARG A 121 -11.01 15.66 -3.94
N ALA A 122 -12.00 14.86 -4.36
CA ALA A 122 -13.28 15.36 -4.86
C ALA A 122 -14.19 15.82 -3.71
N CYS A 123 -14.22 15.09 -2.58
CA CYS A 123 -14.92 15.55 -1.38
C CYS A 123 -14.09 16.51 -0.52
N GLY A 124 -12.76 16.49 -0.66
CA GLY A 124 -11.84 17.20 0.24
C GLY A 124 -11.83 16.61 1.64
N CYS A 125 -11.95 15.29 1.76
CA CYS A 125 -12.21 14.60 3.02
C CYS A 125 -11.49 13.25 3.11
N TRP A 126 -11.19 12.83 4.34
CA TRP A 126 -10.66 11.49 4.61
C TRP A 126 -11.81 10.47 4.62
N ILE A 127 -11.65 9.40 3.85
CA ILE A 127 -12.60 8.29 3.76
C ILE A 127 -11.94 7.04 4.37
N PRO A 128 -12.64 6.30 5.25
CA PRO A 128 -12.10 5.05 5.79
C PRO A 128 -11.88 4.02 4.69
N SER A 129 -10.84 3.21 4.84
CA SER A 129 -10.55 2.05 3.99
C SER A 129 -10.47 0.78 4.83
N ASP A 130 -10.23 -0.35 4.17
CA ASP A 130 -9.99 -1.60 4.86
C ASP A 130 -8.71 -1.49 5.72
N ASN A 131 -8.76 -2.08 6.91
CA ASN A 131 -7.62 -2.03 7.81
C ASN A 131 -6.42 -2.80 7.23
N GLY A 132 -5.23 -2.26 7.46
CA GLY A 132 -3.99 -2.99 7.30
C GLY A 132 -3.70 -3.92 8.48
N ARG A 133 -2.60 -4.66 8.37
CA ARG A 133 -2.12 -5.59 9.39
C ARG A 133 -0.60 -5.62 9.42
N VAL A 134 -0.03 -5.72 10.62
CA VAL A 134 1.41 -5.95 10.78
C VAL A 134 1.69 -7.44 10.62
N LEU A 135 2.59 -7.77 9.70
CA LEU A 135 3.02 -9.15 9.42
C LEU A 135 4.51 -9.30 9.69
N LYS A 136 4.95 -10.52 9.94
CA LYS A 136 6.38 -10.86 10.06
C LYS A 136 6.73 -11.99 9.11
N VAL A 137 7.80 -11.80 8.34
CA VAL A 137 8.41 -12.89 7.57
C VAL A 137 9.25 -13.73 8.54
N LEU A 138 8.86 -14.99 8.73
CA LEU A 138 9.58 -15.95 9.59
C LEU A 138 10.75 -16.60 8.86
N SER A 139 10.53 -16.97 7.60
CA SER A 139 11.53 -17.60 6.75
C SER A 139 11.18 -17.39 5.29
N ILE A 140 12.20 -17.51 4.43
CA ILE A 140 12.05 -17.58 2.99
C ILE A 140 12.65 -18.93 2.55
N ASP A 141 11.90 -19.74 1.81
CA ASP A 141 12.34 -21.05 1.34
C ASP A 141 13.29 -20.95 0.13
N GLY A 142 13.80 -22.09 -0.34
CA GLY A 142 14.74 -22.15 -1.47
C GLY A 142 14.15 -21.73 -2.82
N GLU A 143 12.83 -21.58 -2.91
CA GLU A 143 12.11 -21.11 -4.09
C GLU A 143 11.71 -19.63 -3.96
N GLY A 144 12.15 -18.95 -2.89
CA GLY A 144 11.85 -17.55 -2.63
C GLY A 144 10.56 -17.33 -1.86
N ARG A 145 9.87 -18.39 -1.41
CA ARG A 145 8.56 -18.21 -0.79
C ARG A 145 8.62 -17.91 0.69
N ALA A 146 7.87 -16.90 1.11
CA ALA A 146 7.77 -16.47 2.49
C ALA A 146 6.84 -17.38 3.31
N THR A 147 7.25 -17.64 4.55
CA THR A 147 6.37 -18.10 5.62
C THR A 147 6.10 -16.93 6.55
N LEU A 148 4.82 -16.61 6.78
CA LEU A 148 4.41 -15.44 7.54
C LEU A 148 3.89 -15.81 8.93
N ASP A 149 4.24 -15.00 9.93
CA ASP A 149 3.46 -14.83 11.15
C ASP A 149 2.54 -13.63 10.95
N VAL A 150 1.24 -13.87 11.06
CA VAL A 150 0.20 -12.86 10.86
C VAL A 150 -0.55 -12.55 12.15
N ASP A 151 -0.35 -13.27 13.24
CA ASP A 151 -1.12 -13.13 14.47
C ASP A 151 -0.25 -12.76 15.69
N GLY A 152 1.08 -12.72 15.52
CA GLY A 152 2.04 -12.34 16.55
C GLY A 152 2.39 -13.49 17.51
N GLU A 153 2.26 -14.72 17.04
CA GLU A 153 2.51 -15.94 17.81
C GLU A 153 3.93 -16.49 17.61
N ASP A 154 4.75 -15.82 16.79
CA ASP A 154 6.04 -16.33 16.30
C ASP A 154 5.91 -17.72 15.65
N ALA A 155 4.75 -17.98 15.03
CA ALA A 155 4.40 -19.24 14.40
C ALA A 155 3.85 -19.01 12.98
N PRO A 156 4.06 -19.97 12.05
CA PRO A 156 3.49 -19.89 10.70
C PRO A 156 1.97 -19.77 10.73
N ALA A 157 1.43 -18.82 9.97
CA ALA A 157 0.01 -18.73 9.69
C ALA A 157 -0.48 -19.98 8.95
N THR A 158 -1.72 -20.41 9.25
CA THR A 158 -2.34 -21.51 8.51
C THR A 158 -2.81 -21.05 7.13
N PRO A 159 -2.95 -21.96 6.15
CA PRO A 159 -3.49 -21.61 4.84
C PRO A 159 -4.88 -20.96 4.90
N GLU A 160 -5.75 -21.44 5.80
CA GLU A 160 -7.09 -20.87 6.00
C GLU A 160 -6.99 -19.43 6.49
N ARG A 161 -6.05 -19.15 7.39
CA ARG A 161 -5.83 -17.81 7.94
C ARG A 161 -5.34 -16.83 6.89
N LEU A 162 -4.44 -17.26 5.99
CA LEU A 162 -3.97 -16.45 4.87
C LEU A 162 -5.12 -16.11 3.92
N VAL A 163 -5.97 -17.08 3.60
CA VAL A 163 -7.17 -16.88 2.76
C VAL A 163 -8.16 -15.90 3.40
N GLU A 164 -8.40 -16.00 4.71
CA GLU A 164 -9.26 -15.05 5.43
C GLU A 164 -8.75 -13.61 5.36
N LEU A 165 -7.43 -13.43 5.34
CA LEU A 165 -6.77 -12.12 5.22
C LEU A 165 -6.62 -11.66 3.77
N GLY A 166 -7.02 -12.49 2.80
CA GLY A 166 -6.85 -12.22 1.38
C GLY A 166 -5.40 -12.27 0.90
N ILE A 167 -4.48 -12.85 1.68
CA ILE A 167 -3.07 -13.02 1.31
C ILE A 167 -2.97 -14.12 0.25
N THR A 168 -2.44 -13.79 -0.92
CA THR A 168 -2.35 -14.72 -2.04
C THR A 168 -0.98 -15.40 -2.13
N ASP A 169 -0.90 -16.49 -2.90
CA ASP A 169 0.37 -17.14 -3.22
C ASP A 169 1.37 -16.20 -3.95
N TYR A 170 0.89 -15.15 -4.63
CA TYR A 170 1.77 -14.17 -5.28
C TYR A 170 2.44 -13.23 -4.28
N GLU A 171 1.78 -12.94 -3.15
CA GLU A 171 2.37 -12.13 -2.08
C GLU A 171 3.38 -12.91 -1.25
N LEU A 172 3.33 -14.25 -1.32
CA LEU A 172 4.31 -15.12 -0.70
C LEU A 172 5.53 -15.36 -1.58
N ALA A 173 5.51 -14.99 -2.87
CA ALA A 173 6.54 -15.35 -3.86
C ALA A 173 7.56 -14.24 -4.13
#